data_AF-A0A1I3R6G3-F1
#
_entry.id   AF-A0A1I3R6G3-F1
#
_cell.length_a   1.000
_cell.length_b   1.000
_cell.length_c   1.000
_cell.angle_alpha   90.00
_cell.angle_beta   90.00
_cell.angle_gamma   90.00
#
_symmetry.space_group_name_H-M   'P 1'
#
loop_
_entity.id
_entity.type
_entity.pdbx_description
1 polymer ?
#
loop_
_entity_poly.entity_id
_entity_poly.type
_entity_poly.pdbx_seq_one_letter_code
_entity_poly.pdbx_strand_id
1 'polypeptide(L)'
;MSTISNEQLIARLSKKLLRYHRHLGLNHQQYVLLHTFIQYDDIETIEDITGFKEDKIIAMLEEMMNAGLIDLNEDNEVDLEHLYNRLERVEKDMTPLRELLVQEYKKYYDHPDKKYFGHIELIPMTKGIGVRLQDGTMMSLKHVRELSKELLIFAQSTTEEDLKQMNLRFRKEKEQGKEKK
;
A
#
# COMPACT_ATOMS: atom_id res chain seq x y z
N MET A 1 -6.52 -17.41 -1.85
CA MET A 1 -6.28 -16.15 -2.59
C MET A 1 -7.06 -16.26 -3.88
N SER A 2 -8.03 -15.37 -4.12
CA SER A 2 -8.73 -15.31 -5.41
C SER A 2 -7.75 -14.82 -6.46
N THR A 3 -7.44 -15.64 -7.47
CA THR A 3 -6.68 -15.25 -8.65
C THR A 3 -7.43 -14.12 -9.34
N ILE A 4 -6.89 -12.90 -9.26
CA ILE A 4 -7.40 -11.74 -9.99
C ILE A 4 -7.12 -12.02 -11.47
N SER A 5 -8.12 -11.81 -12.35
CA SER A 5 -7.87 -11.97 -13.79
C SER A 5 -6.90 -10.90 -14.28
N ASN A 6 -6.13 -11.20 -15.33
CA ASN A 6 -5.14 -10.26 -15.86
C ASN A 6 -5.77 -8.91 -16.25
N GLU A 7 -6.98 -8.93 -16.83
CA GLU A 7 -7.76 -7.72 -17.14
C GLU A 7 -8.09 -6.87 -15.91
N GLN A 8 -8.43 -7.51 -14.79
CA GLN A 8 -8.70 -6.81 -13.54
C GLN A 8 -7.42 -6.22 -12.95
N LEU A 9 -6.28 -6.89 -13.10
CA LEU A 9 -4.98 -6.37 -12.69
C LEU A 9 -4.63 -5.11 -13.51
N ILE A 10 -4.69 -5.19 -14.83
CA ILE A 10 -4.42 -4.08 -15.76
C ILE A 10 -5.30 -2.87 -15.45
N ALA A 11 -6.60 -3.07 -15.25
CA ALA A 11 -7.53 -1.98 -14.93
C ALA A 11 -7.21 -1.32 -13.57
N ARG A 12 -6.89 -2.12 -12.54
CA ARG A 12 -6.50 -1.59 -11.23
C ARG A 12 -5.16 -0.89 -11.27
N LEU A 13 -4.19 -1.44 -12.00
CA LEU A 13 -2.86 -0.88 -12.18
C LEU A 13 -2.93 0.46 -12.89
N SER A 14 -3.66 0.56 -14.00
CA SER A 14 -3.87 1.80 -14.75
C SER A 14 -4.47 2.90 -13.86
N LYS A 15 -5.49 2.55 -13.07
CA LYS A 15 -6.12 3.50 -12.13
C LYS A 15 -5.17 3.97 -11.03
N LYS A 16 -4.39 3.06 -10.44
CA LYS A 16 -3.40 3.41 -9.41
C LYS A 16 -2.27 4.24 -9.99
N LEU A 17 -1.75 3.87 -11.17
CA LEU A 17 -0.69 4.61 -11.84
C LEU A 17 -1.13 6.05 -12.14
N LEU A 18 -2.32 6.24 -12.71
CA LEU A 18 -2.88 7.58 -12.93
C LEU A 18 -2.91 8.40 -11.64
N ARG A 19 -3.36 7.80 -10.53
CA ARG A 19 -3.49 8.49 -9.24
C ARG A 19 -2.15 8.78 -8.55
N TYR A 20 -1.16 7.90 -8.69
CA TYR A 20 0.04 7.91 -7.86
C TYR A 20 1.36 8.07 -8.61
N HIS A 21 1.37 8.22 -9.95
CA HIS A 21 2.60 8.32 -10.76
C HIS A 21 3.58 9.40 -10.25
N ARG A 22 3.08 10.58 -9.84
CA ARG A 22 3.94 11.65 -9.30
C ARG A 22 4.58 11.29 -7.97
N HIS A 23 3.87 10.54 -7.14
CA HIS A 23 4.37 10.07 -5.85
C HIS A 23 5.35 8.90 -6.01
N LEU A 24 5.21 8.14 -7.11
CA LEU A 24 6.22 7.18 -7.54
C LEU A 24 7.47 7.88 -8.12
N GLY A 25 7.42 9.18 -8.40
CA GLY A 25 8.56 9.94 -8.94
C GLY A 25 8.60 9.97 -10.47
N LEU A 26 7.57 9.47 -11.15
CA LEU A 26 7.49 9.51 -12.61
C LEU A 26 7.24 10.93 -13.11
N ASN A 27 7.98 11.32 -14.14
CA ASN A 27 7.64 12.49 -14.95
C ASN A 27 6.47 12.17 -15.91
N HIS A 28 5.96 13.20 -16.60
CA HIS A 28 4.79 13.03 -17.47
C HIS A 28 5.06 12.07 -18.64
N GLN A 29 6.24 12.12 -19.26
CA GLN A 29 6.57 11.23 -20.38
C GLN A 29 6.72 9.79 -19.91
N GLN A 30 7.39 9.56 -18.79
CA GLN A 30 7.54 8.25 -18.16
C GLN A 30 6.18 7.66 -17.77
N TYR A 31 5.27 8.48 -17.22
CA TYR A 31 3.90 8.07 -16.97
C TYR A 31 3.17 7.64 -18.24
N VAL A 32 3.23 8.44 -19.31
CA VAL A 32 2.58 8.13 -20.59
C VAL A 32 3.13 6.80 -21.14
N LEU A 33 4.46 6.65 -21.16
CA LEU A 33 5.11 5.44 -21.63
C LEU A 33 4.66 4.20 -20.83
N LEU A 34 4.74 4.26 -19.50
CA LEU A 34 4.40 3.14 -18.65
C LEU A 34 2.90 2.80 -18.70
N HIS A 35 2.03 3.81 -18.83
CA HIS A 35 0.61 3.59 -19.03
C HIS A 35 0.31 2.87 -20.35
N THR A 36 1.04 3.20 -21.42
CA THR A 36 0.92 2.49 -22.71
C THR A 36 1.44 1.06 -22.62
N PHE A 37 2.61 0.83 -21.99
CA PHE A 37 3.17 -0.52 -21.78
C PHE A 37 2.26 -1.47 -20.98
N ILE A 38 1.43 -0.92 -20.08
CA ILE A 38 0.47 -1.72 -19.32
C ILE A 38 -0.66 -2.26 -20.22
N GLN A 39 -0.91 -1.61 -21.36
CA GLN A 39 -2.01 -1.90 -22.26
C GLN A 39 -1.58 -2.62 -23.54
N TYR A 40 -0.33 -2.41 -23.95
CA TYR A 40 0.23 -2.88 -25.21
C TYR A 40 1.62 -3.46 -24.97
N ASP A 41 1.88 -4.62 -25.55
CA ASP A 41 3.14 -5.38 -25.48
C ASP A 41 4.04 -5.16 -26.72
N ASP A 42 3.51 -4.56 -27.78
CA ASP A 42 4.20 -4.32 -29.04
C ASP A 42 4.85 -2.92 -29.11
N ILE A 43 6.15 -2.88 -29.44
CA ILE A 43 6.92 -1.63 -29.46
C ILE A 43 6.50 -0.69 -30.57
N GLU A 44 6.12 -1.20 -31.76
CA GLU A 44 5.65 -0.37 -32.88
C GLU A 44 4.36 0.36 -32.49
N THR A 45 3.43 -0.36 -31.87
CA THR A 45 2.19 0.21 -31.32
C THR A 45 2.48 1.26 -30.24
N ILE A 46 3.47 1.02 -29.38
CA ILE A 46 3.88 1.98 -28.36
C ILE A 46 4.50 3.24 -29.00
N GLU A 47 5.32 3.10 -30.04
CA GLU A 47 5.87 4.22 -30.80
C GLU A 47 4.74 5.08 -31.40
N ASP A 48 3.76 4.43 -32.03
CA ASP A 48 2.61 5.10 -32.68
C ASP A 48 1.74 5.89 -31.68
N ILE A 49 1.48 5.31 -30.50
CA ILE A 49 0.64 5.94 -29.47
C ILE A 49 1.38 7.07 -28.76
N THR A 50 2.65 6.85 -28.41
CA THR A 50 3.41 7.79 -27.57
C THR A 50 4.14 8.85 -28.41
N GLY A 51 4.37 8.59 -29.70
CA GLY A 51 5.24 9.38 -30.56
C GLY A 51 6.72 9.31 -30.19
N PHE A 52 7.11 8.41 -29.28
CA PHE A 52 8.50 8.18 -28.93
C PHE A 52 9.11 7.16 -29.86
N LYS A 53 10.40 7.36 -30.17
CA LYS A 53 11.17 6.37 -30.93
C LYS A 53 11.72 5.28 -30.02
N GLU A 54 11.95 4.09 -30.56
CA GLU A 54 12.49 2.91 -29.86
C GLU A 54 13.69 3.27 -28.97
N ASP A 55 14.70 3.96 -29.50
CA ASP A 55 15.88 4.40 -28.72
C ASP A 55 15.50 5.22 -27.48
N LYS A 56 14.49 6.11 -27.62
CA LYS A 56 14.01 6.93 -26.51
C LYS A 56 13.20 6.11 -25.51
N ILE A 57 12.39 5.17 -26.00
CA ILE A 57 11.61 4.24 -25.16
C ILE A 57 12.58 3.43 -24.29
N ILE A 58 13.60 2.83 -24.90
CA ILE A 58 14.63 2.05 -24.21
C ILE A 58 15.33 2.93 -23.16
N ALA A 59 15.81 4.12 -23.55
CA ALA A 59 16.48 5.02 -22.61
C ALA A 59 15.60 5.42 -21.42
N MET A 60 14.30 5.63 -21.64
CA MET A 60 13.35 5.95 -20.56
C MET A 60 13.08 4.74 -19.64
N LEU A 61 12.98 3.53 -20.20
CA LEU A 61 12.86 2.31 -19.39
C LEU A 61 14.10 2.09 -18.53
N GLU A 62 15.29 2.24 -19.11
CA GLU A 62 16.56 2.17 -18.38
C GLU A 62 16.65 3.22 -17.28
N GLU A 63 16.24 4.47 -17.54
CA GLU A 63 16.19 5.53 -16.53
C GLU A 63 15.27 5.13 -15.36
N MET A 64 14.07 4.62 -15.66
CA MET A 64 13.11 4.20 -14.64
C MET A 64 13.62 2.99 -13.84
N MET A 65 14.30 2.05 -14.47
CA MET A 65 14.94 0.90 -13.80
C MET A 65 16.09 1.36 -12.89
N ASN A 66 16.96 2.24 -13.39
CA ASN A 66 18.09 2.78 -12.61
C ASN A 66 17.62 3.60 -11.40
N ALA A 67 16.48 4.29 -11.53
CA ALA A 67 15.81 4.98 -10.43
C ALA A 67 15.03 4.02 -9.50
N GLY A 68 14.98 2.73 -9.82
CA GLY A 68 14.26 1.71 -9.06
C GLY A 68 12.76 1.93 -9.04
N LEU A 69 12.18 2.47 -10.13
CA LEU A 69 10.73 2.73 -10.26
C LEU A 69 9.98 1.54 -10.82
N ILE A 70 10.63 0.82 -11.75
CA ILE A 70 10.15 -0.40 -12.38
C ILE A 70 11.23 -1.47 -12.30
N ASP A 71 10.83 -2.73 -12.42
CA ASP A 71 11.72 -3.88 -12.51
C ASP A 71 11.26 -4.75 -13.68
N LEU A 72 12.15 -5.60 -14.18
CA LEU A 72 11.83 -6.57 -15.23
C LEU A 72 11.60 -7.96 -14.64
N ASN A 73 10.72 -8.73 -15.26
CA ASN A 73 10.48 -10.13 -14.93
C ASN A 73 11.53 -11.04 -15.60
N GLU A 74 11.37 -12.36 -15.45
CA GLU A 74 12.29 -13.36 -16.04
C GLU A 74 12.31 -13.33 -17.59
N ASP A 75 11.26 -12.80 -18.21
CA ASP A 75 11.10 -12.67 -19.66
C ASP A 75 11.62 -11.32 -20.20
N ASN A 76 12.24 -10.49 -19.36
CA ASN A 76 12.68 -9.11 -19.65
C ASN A 76 11.54 -8.13 -19.97
N GLU A 77 10.32 -8.43 -19.55
CA GLU A 77 9.19 -7.51 -19.63
C GLU A 77 9.02 -6.75 -18.31
N VAL A 78 8.30 -5.63 -18.34
CA VAL A 78 8.01 -4.85 -17.11
C VAL A 78 7.20 -5.71 -16.15
N ASP A 79 7.71 -5.90 -14.92
CA ASP A 79 7.03 -6.65 -13.88
C ASP A 79 5.83 -5.84 -13.33
N LEU A 80 4.66 -6.12 -13.89
CA LEU A 80 3.40 -5.47 -13.55
C LEU A 80 2.93 -5.77 -12.12
N GLU A 81 3.24 -6.96 -11.59
CA GLU A 81 2.90 -7.32 -10.21
C GLU A 81 3.76 -6.54 -9.23
N HIS A 82 5.05 -6.42 -9.51
CA HIS A 82 5.95 -5.60 -8.72
C HIS A 82 5.56 -4.12 -8.76
N LEU A 83 5.24 -3.59 -9.93
CA LEU A 83 4.73 -2.24 -10.09
C LEU A 83 3.42 -2.02 -9.31
N TYR A 84 2.49 -2.99 -9.35
CA TYR A 84 1.26 -2.94 -8.57
C TYR A 84 1.55 -2.83 -7.07
N ASN A 85 2.41 -3.70 -6.56
CA ASN A 85 2.78 -3.74 -5.15
C ASN A 85 3.48 -2.45 -4.70
N ARG A 86 4.32 -1.85 -5.54
CA ARG A 86 4.92 -0.53 -5.29
C ARG A 86 3.86 0.56 -5.19
N LEU A 87 2.93 0.62 -6.14
CA LEU A 87 1.83 1.58 -6.12
C LEU A 87 0.90 1.39 -4.91
N GLU A 88 0.68 0.15 -4.46
CA GLU A 88 -0.04 -0.12 -3.21
C GLU A 88 0.67 0.45 -1.98
N ARG A 89 2.00 0.34 -1.91
CA ARG A 89 2.78 0.94 -0.82
C ARG A 89 2.66 2.46 -0.83
N VAL A 90 2.77 3.08 -2.00
CA VAL A 90 2.57 4.53 -2.17
C VAL A 90 1.16 4.94 -1.73
N GLU A 91 0.13 4.21 -2.15
CA GLU A 91 -1.25 4.46 -1.71
C GLU A 91 -1.36 4.39 -0.19
N LYS A 92 -0.85 3.33 0.45
CA LYS A 92 -0.85 3.17 1.91
C LYS A 92 -0.16 4.36 2.59
N ASP A 93 1.02 4.76 2.14
CA ASP A 93 1.78 5.87 2.73
C ASP A 93 1.07 7.23 2.60
N MET A 94 0.28 7.40 1.53
CA MET A 94 -0.54 8.59 1.33
C MET A 94 -1.81 8.59 2.19
N THR A 95 -2.40 7.43 2.45
CA THR A 95 -3.58 7.31 3.30
C THR A 95 -3.24 7.66 4.76
N PRO A 96 -4.06 8.50 5.44
CA PRO A 96 -3.88 8.79 6.86
C PRO A 96 -3.90 7.51 7.69
N LEU A 97 -3.02 7.39 8.70
CA LEU A 97 -2.93 6.18 9.53
C LEU A 97 -4.29 5.78 10.12
N ARG A 98 -5.08 6.75 10.58
CA ARG A 98 -6.41 6.51 11.15
C ARG A 98 -7.34 5.78 10.19
N GLU A 99 -7.32 6.13 8.91
CA GLU A 99 -8.18 5.48 7.91
C GLU A 99 -7.73 4.04 7.66
N LEU A 100 -6.42 3.79 7.61
CA LEU A 100 -5.87 2.44 7.51
C LEU A 100 -6.31 1.57 8.69
N LEU A 101 -6.18 2.08 9.92
CA LEU A 101 -6.60 1.36 11.13
C LEU A 101 -8.10 1.03 11.13
N VAL A 102 -8.95 1.96 10.65
CA VAL A 102 -10.40 1.72 10.53
C VAL A 102 -10.70 0.64 9.49
N GLN A 103 -10.00 0.65 8.35
CA GLN A 103 -10.17 -0.38 7.32
C GLN A 103 -9.75 -1.76 7.83
N GLU A 104 -8.62 -1.85 8.54
CA GLU A 104 -8.15 -3.09 9.16
C GLU A 104 -9.13 -3.60 10.22
N TYR A 105 -9.68 -2.70 11.04
CA TYR A 105 -10.70 -3.03 12.04
C TYR A 105 -11.95 -3.64 11.41
N LYS A 106 -12.47 -3.05 10.32
CA LYS A 106 -13.61 -3.60 9.59
C LYS A 106 -13.31 -5.00 9.06
N LYS A 107 -12.16 -5.19 8.40
CA LYS A 107 -11.73 -6.50 7.88
C LYS A 107 -11.66 -7.56 8.98
N TYR A 108 -11.18 -7.20 10.18
CA TYR A 108 -11.16 -8.12 11.32
C TYR A 108 -12.57 -8.50 11.79
N TYR A 109 -13.48 -7.52 11.88
CA TYR A 109 -14.85 -7.77 12.32
C TYR A 109 -15.59 -8.76 11.40
N ASP A 110 -15.27 -8.72 10.10
CA ASP A 110 -15.83 -9.65 9.10
C ASP A 110 -15.20 -11.07 9.18
N HIS A 111 -14.09 -11.24 9.91
CA HIS A 111 -13.33 -12.49 10.07
C HIS A 111 -13.17 -12.89 11.56
N PRO A 112 -14.21 -13.45 12.19
CA PRO A 112 -14.27 -13.71 13.64
C PRO A 112 -13.34 -14.83 14.13
N ASP A 113 -12.73 -15.57 13.21
CA ASP A 113 -11.74 -16.62 13.44
C ASP A 113 -10.37 -16.07 13.88
N LYS A 114 -10.09 -14.78 13.65
CA LYS A 114 -8.87 -14.14 14.12
C LYS A 114 -8.93 -13.91 15.64
N LYS A 115 -7.95 -14.44 16.38
CA LYS A 115 -7.87 -14.31 17.85
C LYS A 115 -7.41 -12.93 18.35
N TYR A 116 -6.66 -12.19 17.53
CA TYR A 116 -6.01 -10.93 17.91
C TYR A 116 -6.20 -9.86 16.83
N PHE A 117 -6.41 -8.62 17.27
CA PHE A 117 -6.43 -7.43 16.42
C PHE A 117 -5.01 -6.92 16.18
N GLY A 118 -4.68 -6.52 14.95
CA GLY A 118 -3.49 -5.75 14.60
C GLY A 118 -2.18 -6.27 15.20
N HIS A 119 -1.66 -7.39 14.70
CA HIS A 119 -0.34 -7.86 15.14
C HIS A 119 0.73 -6.91 14.57
N ILE A 120 1.13 -5.94 15.39
CA ILE A 120 2.31 -5.13 15.15
C ILE A 120 3.46 -5.67 16.01
N GLU A 121 4.66 -5.65 15.46
CA GLU A 121 5.87 -6.02 16.17
C GLU A 121 6.77 -4.80 16.30
N LEU A 122 7.23 -4.55 17.51
CA LEU A 122 8.17 -3.47 17.80
C LEU A 122 9.58 -4.00 17.60
N ILE A 123 10.28 -3.48 16.60
CA ILE A 123 11.64 -3.90 16.25
C ILE A 123 12.62 -2.85 16.77
N PRO A 124 13.60 -3.23 17.61
CA PRO A 124 14.64 -2.30 18.03
C PRO A 124 15.50 -1.89 16.83
N MET A 125 15.71 -0.59 16.66
CA MET A 125 16.59 -0.04 15.63
C MET A 125 17.82 0.60 16.27
N THR A 126 18.86 0.85 15.48
CA THR A 126 20.05 1.61 15.94
C THR A 126 19.70 2.96 16.55
N LYS A 127 18.58 3.56 16.12
CA LYS A 127 17.94 4.72 16.75
C LYS A 127 16.44 4.48 16.87
N GLY A 128 15.97 4.19 18.08
CA GLY A 128 14.54 4.08 18.40
C GLY A 128 13.92 2.72 18.09
N ILE A 129 12.61 2.73 17.80
CA ILE A 129 11.80 1.53 17.58
C ILE A 129 11.11 1.65 16.23
N GLY A 130 11.26 0.64 15.38
CA GLY A 130 10.47 0.46 14.18
C GLY A 130 9.20 -0.34 14.47
N VAL A 131 8.15 -0.12 13.70
CA VAL A 131 6.89 -0.88 13.82
C VAL A 131 6.74 -1.75 12.58
N ARG A 132 6.77 -3.07 12.74
CA ARG A 132 6.51 -4.03 11.67
C ARG A 132 5.04 -4.46 11.72
N LEU A 133 4.38 -4.42 10.57
CA LEU A 133 3.01 -4.87 10.40
C LEU A 133 2.95 -6.39 10.20
N GLN A 134 1.75 -6.96 10.29
CA GLN A 134 1.51 -8.39 10.15
C GLN A 134 1.96 -8.95 8.79
N ASP A 135 1.90 -8.14 7.73
CA ASP A 135 2.37 -8.51 6.38
C ASP A 135 3.90 -8.46 6.23
N GLY A 136 4.63 -8.21 7.34
CA GLY A 136 6.09 -8.11 7.37
C GLY A 136 6.62 -6.74 6.96
N THR A 137 5.76 -5.82 6.50
CA THR A 137 6.21 -4.49 6.07
C THR A 137 6.52 -3.58 7.26
N MET A 138 7.51 -2.72 7.08
CA MET A 138 7.82 -1.68 8.07
C MET A 138 6.90 -0.49 7.87
N MET A 139 6.27 -0.02 8.94
CA MET A 139 5.47 1.19 8.95
C MET A 139 6.35 2.40 8.58
N SER A 140 5.82 3.28 7.73
CA SER A 140 6.53 4.49 7.33
C SER A 140 6.78 5.41 8.52
N LEU A 141 7.87 6.18 8.47
CA LEU A 141 8.20 7.15 9.52
C LEU A 141 7.09 8.20 9.72
N LYS A 142 6.37 8.55 8.64
CA LYS A 142 5.20 9.42 8.68
C LYS A 142 4.12 8.81 9.59
N HIS A 143 3.73 7.57 9.33
CA HIS A 143 2.72 6.88 10.13
C HIS A 143 3.18 6.63 11.55
N VAL A 144 4.45 6.28 11.79
CA VAL A 144 4.98 6.14 13.16
C VAL A 144 4.87 7.46 13.93
N ARG A 145 5.14 8.60 13.27
CA ARG A 145 4.94 9.93 13.88
C ARG A 145 3.48 10.24 14.16
N GLU A 146 2.58 9.93 13.22
CA GLU A 146 1.12 10.05 13.44
C GLU A 146 0.68 9.22 14.64
N LEU A 147 1.07 7.94 14.70
CA LEU A 147 0.78 7.04 15.81
C LEU A 147 1.29 7.60 17.14
N SER A 148 2.54 8.10 17.17
CA SER A 148 3.13 8.65 18.40
C SER A 148 2.35 9.86 18.93
N LYS A 149 1.81 10.71 18.04
CA LYS A 149 0.99 11.87 18.42
C LYS A 149 -0.36 11.43 18.99
N GLU A 150 -1.02 10.50 18.32
CA GLU A 150 -2.30 9.93 18.78
C GLU A 150 -2.15 9.25 20.14
N LEU A 151 -1.10 8.44 20.34
CA LEU A 151 -0.80 7.81 21.63
C LEU A 151 -0.52 8.83 22.72
N LEU A 152 0.19 9.92 22.40
CA LEU A 152 0.46 10.99 23.36
C LEU A 152 -0.84 11.69 23.78
N ILE A 153 -1.69 12.04 22.81
CA ILE A 153 -3.00 12.64 23.07
C ILE A 153 -3.84 11.71 23.95
N PHE A 154 -3.88 10.42 23.61
CA PHE A 154 -4.60 9.41 24.37
C PHE A 154 -4.09 9.33 25.81
N ALA A 155 -2.78 9.21 26.02
CA ALA A 155 -2.18 9.13 27.35
C ALA A 155 -2.42 10.39 28.20
N GLN A 156 -2.51 11.56 27.58
CA GLN A 156 -2.76 12.83 28.27
C GLN A 156 -4.24 13.07 28.60
N SER A 157 -5.16 12.51 27.81
CA SER A 157 -6.61 12.80 27.90
C SER A 157 -7.43 11.67 28.51
N THR A 158 -6.86 10.48 28.69
CA THR A 158 -7.60 9.29 29.11
C THR A 158 -7.23 8.93 30.54
N THR A 159 -8.23 8.85 31.42
CA THR A 159 -8.02 8.41 32.81
C THR A 159 -8.05 6.88 32.93
N GLU A 160 -7.61 6.34 34.06
CA GLU A 160 -7.67 4.89 34.32
C GLU A 160 -9.11 4.36 34.34
N GLU A 161 -10.08 5.18 34.76
CA GLU A 161 -11.50 4.83 34.74
C GLU A 161 -12.02 4.75 33.30
N ASP A 162 -11.62 5.69 32.43
CA ASP A 162 -11.97 5.66 31.00
C ASP A 162 -11.44 4.39 30.33
N LEU A 163 -10.20 3.98 30.67
CA LEU A 163 -9.62 2.73 30.18
C LEU A 163 -10.42 1.50 30.62
N LYS A 164 -10.85 1.45 31.89
CA LYS A 164 -11.68 0.35 32.41
C LYS A 164 -13.02 0.29 31.69
N GLN A 165 -13.68 1.43 31.48
CA GLN A 165 -14.96 1.49 30.76
C GLN A 165 -14.81 1.08 29.29
N MET A 166 -13.77 1.56 28.60
CA MET A 166 -13.47 1.16 27.22
C MET A 166 -13.22 -0.35 27.10
N ASN A 167 -12.39 -0.92 27.98
CA ASN A 167 -12.12 -2.36 27.98
C ASN A 167 -13.38 -3.19 28.27
N LEU A 168 -14.23 -2.73 29.19
CA LEU A 168 -15.51 -3.39 29.49
C LEU A 168 -16.43 -3.36 28.27
N ARG A 169 -16.50 -2.22 27.57
CA ARG A 169 -17.28 -2.06 26.35
C ARG A 169 -16.79 -2.99 25.24
N PHE A 170 -15.47 -3.05 24.98
CA PHE A 170 -14.91 -3.95 23.97
C PHE A 170 -15.15 -5.43 24.29
N ARG A 171 -15.07 -5.82 25.57
CA ARG A 171 -15.43 -7.19 25.99
C ARG A 171 -16.89 -7.51 25.68
N LYS A 172 -17.81 -6.60 26.04
CA LYS A 172 -19.25 -6.75 25.75
C LYS A 172 -19.55 -6.80 24.25
N GLU A 173 -18.94 -5.93 23.45
CA GLU A 173 -19.11 -5.93 21.99
C GLU A 173 -18.57 -7.23 21.35
N LYS A 174 -17.45 -7.77 21.85
CA LYS A 174 -16.90 -9.06 21.42
C LYS A 174 -17.80 -10.24 21.80
N GLU A 175 -18.50 -10.17 22.93
CA GLU A 175 -19.46 -11.19 23.37
C GLU A 175 -20.76 -11.12 22.55
N GLN A 176 -21.32 -9.92 22.36
CA GLN A 176 -22.54 -9.72 21.57
C GLN A 176 -22.34 -9.99 20.06
N GLY A 177 -21.14 -9.73 19.52
CA GLY A 177 -20.79 -10.10 18.15
C GLY A 177 -20.73 -11.61 17.92
N LYS A 178 -20.60 -12.42 18.99
CA LYS A 178 -20.74 -13.88 18.94
C LYS A 178 -22.18 -14.36 19.04
N GLU A 179 -23.04 -13.61 19.74
CA GLU A 179 -24.46 -13.95 19.95
C GLU A 179 -25.37 -13.57 18.76
N LYS A 180 -24.94 -12.64 17.90
CA LYS A 180 -25.68 -12.27 16.67
C LYS A 180 -25.38 -13.17 15.46
N LYS A 181 -24.84 -14.38 15.67
CA LYS A 181 -24.66 -15.40 14.64
C LYS A 181 -25.44 -16.66 14.98
#